data_AF-A0A3M0I2X1-F1
#
_entry.id   AF-A0A3M0I2X1-F1
#
_cell.length_a   1.000
_cell.length_b   1.000
_cell.length_c   1.000
_cell.angle_alpha   90.00
_cell.angle_beta   90.00
_cell.angle_gamma   90.00
#
_symmetry.space_group_name_H-M   'P 1'
#
loop_
_entity.id
_entity.type
_entity.pdbx_description
1 polymer ?
#
loop_
_entity_poly.entity_id
_entity_poly.type
_entity_poly.pdbx_seq_one_letter_code
_entity_poly.pdbx_strand_id
1 'polypeptide(L)'
;MGRRLEPRRIVLNGVPAVALTLEEYERLVLARRQLGGQSSRMSGLNRDLSLAANLLEDARAELCTTDGTGGCPAGRSEQEGDRLCCRIQALLGSARFAAPSRSSAPADSSPKPRRRTRRATGHR
;
A
#
# COMPACT_ATOMS: atom_id res chain seq x y z
N MET A 1 -11.57 -6.05 25.53
CA MET A 1 -12.59 -6.40 24.51
C MET A 1 -13.29 -5.11 24.06
N GLY A 2 -12.83 -4.48 22.97
CA GLY A 2 -13.41 -3.24 22.48
C GLY A 2 -14.75 -3.51 21.80
N ARG A 3 -15.85 -2.92 22.30
CA ARG A 3 -17.15 -2.99 21.62
C ARG A 3 -17.01 -2.36 20.24
N ARG A 4 -17.50 -3.04 19.22
CA ARG A 4 -17.56 -2.49 17.86
C ARG A 4 -18.52 -1.30 17.88
N LEU A 5 -18.06 -0.15 17.40
CA LEU A 5 -18.92 1.03 17.25
C LEU A 5 -19.90 0.72 16.11
N GLU A 6 -21.17 0.50 16.44
CA GLU A 6 -22.24 0.33 15.44
C GLU A 6 -22.73 1.73 15.01
N PRO A 7 -22.46 2.17 13.78
CA PRO A 7 -22.74 3.53 13.35
C PRO A 7 -24.25 3.75 13.20
N ARG A 8 -24.80 4.68 13.98
CA ARG A 8 -26.21 5.10 13.86
C ARG A 8 -26.36 6.12 12.75
N ARG A 9 -26.90 5.69 11.61
CA ARG A 9 -27.10 6.55 10.44
C ARG A 9 -28.40 7.34 10.56
N ILE A 10 -28.34 8.63 10.29
CA ILE A 10 -29.46 9.58 10.28
C ILE A 10 -29.41 10.43 9.01
N VAL A 11 -30.47 11.19 8.74
CA VAL A 11 -30.49 12.19 7.66
C VAL A 11 -30.78 13.56 8.29
N LEU A 12 -29.87 14.51 8.11
CA LEU A 12 -29.99 15.90 8.58
C LEU A 12 -30.12 16.82 7.37
N ASN A 13 -31.25 17.53 7.22
CA ASN A 13 -31.51 18.43 6.09
C ASN A 13 -31.33 17.76 4.72
N GLY A 14 -31.69 16.47 4.59
CA GLY A 14 -31.50 15.68 3.37
C GLY A 14 -30.07 15.14 3.16
N VAL A 15 -29.13 15.45 4.06
CA VAL A 15 -27.74 14.97 4.01
C VAL A 15 -27.58 13.75 4.95
N PRO A 16 -27.01 12.63 4.49
CA PRO A 16 -26.72 11.49 5.35
C PRO A 16 -25.64 11.85 6.38
N ALA A 17 -25.91 11.57 7.65
CA ALA A 17 -24.99 11.80 8.76
C ALA A 17 -24.96 10.59 9.70
N VAL A 18 -23.96 10.54 10.59
CA VAL A 18 -23.85 9.52 11.64
C VAL A 18 -23.96 10.21 12.98
N ALA A 19 -24.91 9.76 13.80
CA ALA A 19 -25.04 10.21 15.17
C ALA A 19 -24.08 9.42 16.06
N LEU A 20 -23.22 10.14 16.77
CA LEU A 20 -22.32 9.59 17.78
C LEU A 20 -22.62 10.27 19.10
N THR A 21 -22.56 9.51 20.19
CA THR A 21 -22.47 10.09 21.53
C THR A 21 -21.09 10.74 21.71
N LEU A 22 -20.96 11.61 22.72
CA LEU A 22 -19.68 12.28 23.01
C LEU A 22 -18.56 11.27 23.28
N GLU A 23 -18.83 10.24 24.08
CA GLU A 23 -17.87 9.18 24.41
C GLU A 23 -17.44 8.38 23.15
N GLU A 24 -18.36 8.13 22.22
CA GLU A 24 -18.03 7.46 20.95
C GLU A 24 -17.18 8.36 20.04
N TYR A 25 -17.47 9.66 20.00
CA TYR A 25 -16.67 10.64 19.27
C TYR A 25 -15.24 10.73 19.81
N GLU A 26 -15.06 10.83 21.13
CA GLU A 26 -13.74 10.88 21.76
C GLU A 26 -12.93 9.61 21.48
N ARG A 27 -13.56 8.43 21.62
CA ARG A 27 -12.93 7.15 21.26
C ARG A 27 -12.51 7.10 19.80
N LEU A 28 -13.33 7.62 18.89
CA LEU A 28 -13.01 7.69 17.47
C LEU A 28 -11.82 8.61 17.19
N VAL A 29 -11.74 9.77 17.86
CA VAL A 29 -10.61 10.71 17.73
C VAL A 29 -9.32 10.06 18.20
N LEU A 30 -9.34 9.40 19.36
CA LEU A 30 -8.16 8.68 19.88
C LEU A 30 -7.74 7.54 18.94
N ALA A 31 -8.68 6.73 18.47
CA ALA A 31 -8.41 5.65 17.53
C ALA A 31 -7.81 6.19 16.21
N ARG A 32 -8.34 7.30 15.68
CA ARG A 32 -7.80 7.95 14.48
C ARG A 32 -6.36 8.44 14.69
N ARG A 33 -6.05 9.03 15.85
CA ARG A 33 -4.68 9.45 16.18
C ARG A 33 -3.72 8.26 16.26
N GLN A 34 -4.14 7.17 16.92
CA GLN A 34 -3.34 5.96 17.02
C GLN A 34 -3.07 5.36 15.64
N LEU A 35 -4.11 5.22 14.80
CA LEU A 35 -3.97 4.73 13.42
C LEU A 35 -3.08 5.64 12.58
N GLY A 36 -3.21 6.96 12.73
CA GLY A 36 -2.32 7.92 12.06
C GLY A 36 -0.85 7.75 12.46
N GLY A 37 -0.58 7.56 13.76
CA GLY A 37 0.76 7.27 14.26
C GLY A 37 1.33 5.95 13.73
N GLN A 38 0.53 4.89 13.73
CA GLN A 38 0.93 3.58 13.20
C GLN A 38 1.17 3.63 11.69
N SER A 39 0.31 4.31 10.94
CA SER A 39 0.46 4.50 9.49
C SER A 39 1.73 5.28 9.16
N SER A 40 2.06 6.30 9.95
CA SER A 40 3.31 7.07 9.79
C SER A 40 4.53 6.18 10.00
N ARG A 41 4.54 5.36 11.07
CA ARG A 41 5.62 4.41 11.36
C ARG A 41 5.80 3.37 10.26
N MET A 42 4.70 2.75 9.79
CA MET A 42 4.76 1.79 8.69
C MET A 42 5.27 2.45 7.39
N SER A 43 4.90 3.71 7.15
CA SER A 43 5.39 4.46 5.99
C SER A 43 6.90 4.74 6.08
N GLY A 44 7.41 5.05 7.29
CA GLY A 44 8.84 5.17 7.55
C GLY A 44 9.58 3.86 7.28
N LEU A 45 9.15 2.76 7.90
CA LEU A 45 9.75 1.44 7.71
C LEU A 45 9.73 0.99 6.24
N ASN A 46 8.64 1.25 5.52
CA ASN A 46 8.56 0.93 4.08
C ASN A 46 9.56 1.76 3.26
N ARG A 47 9.80 3.02 3.61
CA ARG A 47 10.84 3.84 2.97
C ARG A 47 12.23 3.28 3.27
N ASP A 48 12.51 2.93 4.53
CA ASP A 48 13.80 2.37 4.94
C ASP A 48 14.06 1.03 4.24
N LEU A 49 13.06 0.16 4.14
CA LEU A 49 13.15 -1.10 3.39
C LEU A 49 13.38 -0.86 1.89
N SER A 50 12.72 0.13 1.30
CA SER A 50 12.91 0.48 -0.11
C SER A 50 14.34 1.00 -0.36
N LEU A 51 14.84 1.84 0.55
CA LEU A 51 16.21 2.36 0.48
C LEU A 51 17.24 1.22 0.64
N ALA A 52 17.04 0.31 1.60
CA ALA A 52 17.91 -0.84 1.80
C ALA A 52 17.90 -1.78 0.59
N ALA A 53 16.73 -2.03 -0.01
CA ALA A 53 16.62 -2.84 -1.21
C ALA A 53 17.38 -2.22 -2.40
N ASN A 54 17.26 -0.90 -2.59
CA ASN A 54 18.00 -0.19 -3.64
C ASN A 54 19.51 -0.26 -3.42
N LEU A 55 19.99 -0.01 -2.19
CA LEU A 55 21.42 -0.12 -1.88
C LEU A 55 21.98 -1.52 -2.12
N LEU A 56 21.19 -2.56 -1.87
CA LEU A 56 21.61 -3.94 -2.15
C LEU A 56 21.68 -4.23 -3.65
N GLU A 57 20.77 -3.68 -4.45
CA GLU A 57 20.83 -3.78 -5.92
C GLU A 57 21.99 -2.95 -6.49
N ASP A 58 22.27 -1.76 -5.94
CA ASP A 58 23.42 -0.94 -6.33
C ASP A 58 24.74 -1.65 -6.00
N ALA A 59 24.87 -2.18 -4.77
CA ALA A 59 26.03 -2.97 -4.37
C ALA A 59 26.19 -4.20 -5.25
N ARG A 60 25.10 -4.88 -5.60
CA ARG A 60 25.12 -5.98 -6.57
C ARG A 60 25.61 -5.50 -7.93
N ALA A 61 25.11 -4.38 -8.44
CA ALA A 61 25.54 -3.84 -9.72
C ALA A 61 27.05 -3.56 -9.71
N GLU A 62 27.57 -2.87 -8.70
CA GLU A 62 29.01 -2.60 -8.57
C GLU A 62 29.83 -3.90 -8.52
N LEU A 63 29.43 -4.86 -7.70
CA LEU A 63 30.12 -6.14 -7.54
C LEU A 63 30.05 -7.05 -8.77
N CYS A 64 29.04 -6.89 -9.62
CA CYS A 64 28.85 -7.70 -10.83
C CYS A 64 29.28 -6.98 -12.12
N THR A 65 29.79 -5.74 -12.04
CA THR A 65 30.34 -4.99 -13.19
C THR A 65 31.81 -5.28 -13.49
N THR A 66 32.51 -6.02 -12.63
CA THR A 66 33.89 -6.46 -12.88
C THR A 66 33.89 -7.64 -13.87
N ASP A 67 34.02 -7.31 -15.15
CA ASP A 67 34.53 -8.11 -16.27
C ASP A 67 34.28 -9.63 -16.24
N GLY A 68 33.14 -10.06 -16.78
CA GLY A 68 32.91 -11.48 -17.03
C GLY A 68 31.53 -11.78 -17.59
N THR A 69 31.41 -11.73 -18.91
CA THR A 69 30.22 -12.06 -19.71
C THR A 69 29.43 -13.25 -19.17
N GLY A 70 28.24 -12.98 -18.63
CA GLY A 70 27.07 -13.85 -18.71
C GLY A 70 27.23 -15.27 -18.18
N GLY A 71 27.11 -15.44 -16.87
CA GLY A 71 26.79 -16.72 -16.22
C GLY A 71 27.87 -17.16 -15.26
N CYS A 72 27.49 -17.40 -13.99
CA CYS A 72 28.37 -17.92 -12.93
C CYS A 72 29.20 -19.10 -13.50
N PRO A 73 30.50 -18.94 -13.79
CA PRO A 73 31.29 -20.04 -14.29
C PRO A 73 31.54 -20.99 -13.12
N ALA A 74 31.19 -22.27 -13.28
CA ALA A 74 31.49 -23.31 -12.30
C ALA A 74 33.00 -23.65 -12.19
N GLY A 75 33.87 -22.83 -12.78
CA GLY A 75 35.29 -23.10 -13.02
C GLY A 75 36.20 -22.28 -12.11
N ARG A 76 37.18 -22.95 -11.52
CA ARG A 76 38.00 -22.46 -10.43
C ARG A 76 39.14 -21.55 -10.90
N SER A 77 39.03 -20.22 -10.81
CA SER A 77 40.11 -19.28 -10.37
C SER A 77 39.85 -17.81 -10.75
N GLU A 78 39.06 -17.10 -9.93
CA GLU A 78 39.05 -15.64 -9.63
C GLU A 78 37.86 -15.37 -8.68
N GLN A 79 37.74 -16.26 -7.70
CA GLN A 79 36.47 -16.85 -7.27
C GLN A 79 35.69 -16.07 -6.21
N GLU A 80 36.23 -15.02 -5.59
CA GLU A 80 35.56 -14.42 -4.43
C GLU A 80 34.51 -13.37 -4.83
N GLY A 81 34.82 -12.48 -5.78
CA GLY A 81 33.86 -11.50 -6.31
C GLY A 81 32.67 -12.17 -6.99
N ASP A 82 32.93 -13.12 -7.88
CA ASP A 82 31.89 -13.88 -8.59
C ASP A 82 31.01 -14.72 -7.64
N ARG A 83 31.61 -15.38 -6.64
CA ARG A 83 30.83 -16.12 -5.63
C ARG A 83 29.96 -15.18 -4.80
N LEU A 84 30.47 -14.00 -4.46
CA LEU A 84 29.72 -13.01 -3.70
C LEU A 84 28.55 -12.47 -4.53
N CYS A 85 28.78 -12.12 -5.80
CA CYS A 85 27.74 -11.68 -6.75
C CYS A 85 26.65 -12.76 -6.92
N CYS A 86 27.01 -14.02 -7.18
CA CYS A 86 26.03 -15.12 -7.31
C CYS A 86 25.25 -15.37 -6.00
N ARG A 87 25.89 -15.24 -4.83
CA ARG A 87 25.23 -15.39 -3.52
C ARG A 87 24.27 -14.24 -3.21
N ILE A 88 24.67 -13.00 -3.50
CA ILE A 88 23.81 -11.81 -3.36
C ILE A 88 22.60 -11.93 -4.30
N GLN A 89 22.81 -12.35 -5.55
CA GLN A 89 21.73 -12.55 -6.51
C GLN A 89 20.74 -13.65 -6.08
N ALA A 90 21.22 -14.76 -5.50
CA ALA A 90 20.35 -15.80 -4.95
C ALA A 90 19.52 -15.30 -3.75
N LEU A 91 20.14 -14.52 -2.86
CA LEU A 91 19.46 -13.92 -1.72
C LEU A 91 18.37 -12.93 -2.17
N LEU A 92 18.68 -12.02 -3.10
CA LEU A 92 17.72 -11.05 -3.64
C LEU A 92 16.60 -11.70 -4.47
N GLY A 93 16.93 -12.73 -5.26
CA GLY A 93 15.93 -13.49 -6.03
C GLY A 93 14.93 -14.26 -5.14
N SER A 94 15.37 -14.73 -3.97
CA SER A 94 14.51 -15.35 -2.96
C SER A 94 13.72 -14.34 -2.12
N ALA A 95 14.28 -13.15 -1.93
CA ALA A 95 13.70 -12.04 -1.17
C ALA A 95 12.80 -11.15 -2.04
N ARG A 96 11.99 -11.73 -2.94
CA ARG A 96 10.91 -11.00 -3.63
C ARG A 96 9.88 -10.54 -2.60
N PHE A 97 10.17 -9.43 -1.94
CA PHE A 97 9.20 -8.63 -1.24
C PHE A 97 8.21 -8.19 -2.31
N ALA A 98 7.05 -8.85 -2.34
CA ALA A 98 5.95 -8.43 -3.18
C ALA A 98 5.70 -6.95 -2.87
N ALA A 99 6.10 -6.08 -3.78
CA ALA A 99 5.78 -4.66 -3.70
C ALA A 99 4.27 -4.58 -3.46
N PRO A 100 3.79 -3.85 -2.44
CA PRO A 100 2.36 -3.71 -2.23
C PRO A 100 1.80 -3.03 -3.46
N SER A 101 1.12 -3.80 -4.29
CA SER A 101 0.39 -3.35 -5.45
C SER A 101 -0.54 -2.22 -4.99
N ARG A 102 -0.25 -1.01 -5.45
CA ARG A 102 -1.15 0.16 -5.34
C ARG A 102 -2.43 -0.15 -6.13
N SER A 103 -3.33 -0.93 -5.55
CA SER A 103 -4.63 -1.24 -6.14
C SER A 103 -5.64 -1.59 -5.03
N SER A 104 -5.94 -0.61 -4.20
CA SER A 104 -7.25 -0.53 -3.55
C SER A 104 -7.63 0.94 -3.42
N ALA A 105 -7.84 1.58 -4.58
CA ALA A 105 -8.71 2.73 -4.62
C ALA A 105 -10.08 2.27 -4.09
N PRO A 106 -10.66 2.91 -3.06
CA PRO A 106 -12.03 2.61 -2.68
C PRO A 106 -12.91 2.99 -3.87
N ALA A 107 -13.67 2.02 -4.38
CA ALA A 107 -14.69 2.25 -5.38
C ALA A 107 -15.65 3.31 -4.84
N ASP A 108 -15.53 4.52 -5.38
CA ASP A 108 -16.43 5.62 -5.19
C ASP A 108 -17.77 5.23 -5.84
N SER A 109 -18.63 4.58 -5.06
CA SER A 109 -19.99 4.23 -5.46
C SER A 109 -20.86 5.48 -5.44
N SER A 110 -20.62 6.38 -6.39
CA SER A 110 -21.53 7.48 -6.69
C SER A 110 -22.83 6.92 -7.29
N PRO A 111 -24.00 7.16 -6.66
CA PRO A 111 -25.27 6.70 -7.21
C PRO A 111 -25.64 7.52 -8.45
N LYS A 112 -25.82 6.82 -9.59
CA LYS A 112 -26.33 7.38 -10.86
C LYS A 112 -27.62 8.19 -10.63
N PRO A 113 -27.73 9.43 -11.15
CA PRO A 113 -28.99 10.15 -11.12
C PRO A 113 -30.00 9.51 -12.07
N ARG A 114 -31.14 9.07 -11.51
CA ARG A 114 -32.32 8.64 -12.27
C ARG A 114 -32.82 9.80 -13.13
N ARG A 115 -32.66 9.70 -14.46
CA ARG A 115 -33.33 10.56 -15.44
C ARG A 115 -34.85 10.44 -15.25
N ARG A 116 -35.44 11.47 -14.66
CA ARG A 116 -36.90 11.68 -14.59
C ARG A 116 -37.36 12.10 -15.98
N THR A 117 -37.96 11.18 -16.74
CA THR A 117 -38.64 11.52 -17.99
C THR A 117 -39.87 12.34 -17.66
N ARG A 118 -39.80 13.64 -17.99
CA ARG A 118 -40.93 14.58 -18.00
C ARG A 118 -41.45 14.62 -19.44
N ARG A 119 -42.66 14.12 -19.68
CA ARG A 119 -43.47 14.32 -20.90
C ARG A 119 -44.87 13.81 -20.58
N ALA A 120 -45.97 14.43 -20.96
CA ALA A 120 -46.30 15.80 -21.31
C ALA A 120 -47.84 15.82 -21.19
N THR A 121 -48.40 16.80 -20.48
CA THR A 121 -49.83 17.12 -20.56
C THR A 121 -50.13 17.57 -21.98
N GLY A 122 -50.99 16.84 -22.68
CA GLY A 122 -51.46 17.18 -24.02
C GLY A 122 -52.98 17.20 -24.05
N HIS A 123 -53.52 18.40 -24.27
CA HIS A 123 -54.91 18.71 -24.59
C HIS A 123 -55.54 17.77 -25.62
N ARG A 124 -56.76 17.31 -25.36
CA ARG A 124 -57.97 17.65 -26.13
C ARG A 124 -59.22 17.22 -25.40
#